data_AF-A0A536Y3G5-F1
#
_entry.id   AF-A0A536Y3G5-F1
#
_cell.length_a   1.000
_cell.length_b   1.000
_cell.length_c   1.000
_cell.angle_alpha   90.00
_cell.angle_beta   90.00
_cell.angle_gamma   90.00
#
_symmetry.space_group_name_H-M   'P 1'
#
loop_
_entity.id
_entity.type
_entity.pdbx_description
1 polymer ?
#
loop_
_entity_poly.entity_id
_entity_poly.type
_entity_poly.pdbx_seq_one_letter_code
_entity_poly.pdbx_strand_id
1 'polypeptide(L)'
;MKLPATLGLLVLAALVVSGIHPYDRATWVMEVAPILIAAPVLIATYRRFPLTNLLYVLIALHALVLIFGGAYTYARVPLGYWLQDWLALERNPYDRIGHFMQGVTPALLAREIFIRGGYVAGRRMTAFLCVCVAMTVSACYELIEWWAALAMGQGAEAFLGT
;
A
#
# COMPACT_ATOMS: atom_id res chain seq x y z
N MET A 1 -8.94 1.61 -22.37
CA MET A 1 -8.39 0.25 -22.16
C MET A 1 -6.86 0.21 -22.06
N LYS A 2 -6.10 1.07 -22.75
CA LYS A 2 -4.62 1.03 -22.72
C LYS A 2 -4.02 1.31 -21.33
N LEU A 3 -4.48 2.36 -20.64
CA LEU A 3 -3.85 2.80 -19.38
C LEU A 3 -3.85 1.74 -18.25
N PRO A 4 -4.96 1.10 -17.85
CA PRO A 4 -4.94 0.13 -16.76
C PRO A 4 -4.07 -1.09 -17.07
N ALA A 5 -4.05 -1.55 -18.33
CA ALA A 5 -3.20 -2.65 -18.76
C ALA A 5 -1.71 -2.26 -18.72
N THR A 6 -1.36 -1.06 -19.19
CA THR A 6 0.01 -0.54 -19.10
C THR A 6 0.48 -0.42 -17.65
N LEU A 7 -0.35 0.12 -16.76
CA LEU A 7 -0.03 0.21 -15.33
C LEU A 7 0.13 -1.17 -14.70
N GLY A 8 -0.77 -2.12 -15.01
CA GLY A 8 -0.67 -3.49 -14.51
C GLY A 8 0.61 -4.20 -14.98
N LEU A 9 1.00 -4.03 -16.25
CA LEU A 9 2.26 -4.58 -16.77
C LEU A 9 3.48 -3.95 -16.10
N LEU A 10 3.46 -2.64 -15.85
CA LEU A 10 4.54 -1.94 -15.16
C LEU A 10 4.69 -2.46 -13.73
N VAL A 11 3.59 -2.57 -12.98
CA VAL A 11 3.58 -3.11 -11.62
C VAL A 11 4.06 -4.57 -11.61
N LEU A 12 3.61 -5.39 -12.57
CA LEU A 12 4.05 -6.77 -12.70
C LEU A 12 5.55 -6.87 -12.98
N ALA A 13 6.08 -6.05 -13.88
CA ALA A 13 7.51 -6.02 -14.18
C ALA A 13 8.32 -5.62 -12.93
N ALA A 14 7.91 -4.57 -12.20
CA ALA A 14 8.56 -4.16 -10.97
C ALA A 14 8.51 -5.25 -9.89
N LEU A 15 7.37 -5.94 -9.76
CA LEU A 15 7.19 -7.05 -8.82
C LEU A 15 8.15 -8.20 -9.15
N VAL A 16 8.24 -8.62 -10.42
CA VAL A 16 9.15 -9.68 -10.84
C VAL A 16 10.61 -9.29 -10.60
N VAL A 17 11.00 -8.07 -10.98
CA VAL A 17 12.39 -7.59 -10.81
C VAL A 17 12.77 -7.51 -9.32
N SER A 18 11.90 -6.96 -8.48
CA SER A 18 12.16 -6.87 -7.04
C SER A 18 12.29 -8.23 -6.35
N GLY A 19 11.60 -9.25 -6.85
CA GLY A 19 11.61 -10.60 -6.28
C GLY A 19 12.85 -11.44 -6.58
N ILE A 20 13.74 -11.01 -7.49
CA ILE A 20 14.92 -11.79 -7.88
C ILE A 20 15.94 -11.88 -6.71
N HIS A 21 16.25 -10.73 -6.11
CA HIS A 21 17.18 -10.61 -4.98
C HIS A 21 16.72 -9.51 -4.00
N PRO A 22 15.57 -9.66 -3.31
CA PRO A 22 15.17 -8.73 -2.27
C PRO A 22 16.13 -8.83 -1.08
N TYR A 23 16.26 -7.73 -0.33
CA TYR A 23 17.15 -7.66 0.83
C TYR A 23 16.78 -8.68 1.92
N ASP A 24 15.48 -8.76 2.25
CA ASP A 24 14.92 -9.82 3.08
C ASP A 24 13.67 -10.40 2.40
N ARG A 25 13.66 -11.72 2.22
CA ARG A 25 12.57 -12.40 1.49
C ARG A 25 11.27 -12.43 2.28
N ALA A 26 11.34 -12.55 3.62
CA ALA A 26 10.14 -12.64 4.45
C ALA A 26 9.41 -11.29 4.48
N THR A 27 10.14 -10.21 4.73
CA THR A 27 9.65 -8.83 4.64
C THR A 27 9.13 -8.52 3.23
N TRP A 28 9.87 -8.91 2.17
CA TRP A 28 9.41 -8.67 0.80
C TRP A 28 8.04 -9.30 0.53
N VAL A 29 7.83 -10.58 0.90
CA VAL A 29 6.54 -11.26 0.71
C VAL A 29 5.41 -10.54 1.44
N MET A 30 5.66 -10.12 2.69
CA MET A 30 4.68 -9.40 3.50
C MET A 30 4.26 -8.07 2.85
N GLU A 31 5.23 -7.31 2.38
CA GLU A 31 5.05 -6.00 1.74
C GLU A 31 4.33 -6.10 0.40
N VAL A 32 4.60 -7.13 -0.41
CA VAL A 32 3.95 -7.30 -1.71
C VAL A 32 2.61 -8.04 -1.64
N ALA A 33 2.27 -8.67 -0.50
CA ALA A 33 1.02 -9.43 -0.34
C ALA A 33 -0.24 -8.62 -0.67
N PRO A 34 -0.38 -7.33 -0.28
CA PRO A 34 -1.52 -6.52 -0.68
C PRO A 34 -1.68 -6.40 -2.21
N ILE A 35 -0.57 -6.37 -2.96
CA ILE A 35 -0.57 -6.28 -4.42
C ILE A 35 -1.03 -7.60 -5.03
N LEU A 36 -0.54 -8.72 -4.50
CA LEU A 36 -0.92 -10.07 -4.94
C LEU A 36 -2.43 -10.33 -4.74
N ILE A 37 -3.05 -9.68 -3.75
CA ILE A 37 -4.48 -9.74 -3.50
C ILE A 37 -5.24 -8.73 -4.38
N ALA A 38 -4.78 -7.49 -4.47
CA ALA A 38 -5.47 -6.43 -5.18
C ALA A 38 -5.51 -6.65 -6.71
N ALA A 39 -4.41 -7.13 -7.31
CA ALA A 39 -4.32 -7.36 -8.76
C ALA A 39 -5.42 -8.31 -9.31
N PRO A 40 -5.63 -9.53 -8.79
CA PRO A 40 -6.69 -10.41 -9.26
C PRO A 40 -8.09 -9.85 -9.02
N VAL A 41 -8.31 -9.15 -7.90
CA VAL A 41 -9.59 -8.47 -7.61
C VAL A 41 -9.90 -7.40 -8.66
N LEU A 42 -8.91 -6.59 -9.03
CA LEU A 42 -9.08 -5.56 -10.06
C LEU A 42 -9.35 -6.16 -11.44
N ILE A 43 -8.67 -7.25 -11.80
CA ILE A 43 -8.90 -7.97 -13.06
C ILE A 43 -10.32 -8.54 -13.09
N ALA A 44 -10.75 -9.21 -12.02
CA ALA A 44 -12.07 -9.85 -11.94
C ALA A 44 -13.21 -8.83 -11.95
N THR A 45 -13.02 -7.67 -11.31
CA THR A 45 -14.05 -6.62 -11.22
C THR A 45 -14.04 -5.65 -12.39
N TYR A 46 -12.98 -5.62 -13.22
CA TYR A 46 -12.79 -4.64 -14.30
C TYR A 46 -13.99 -4.47 -15.23
N ARG A 47 -14.63 -5.59 -15.63
CA ARG A 47 -15.76 -5.58 -16.57
C ARG A 47 -17.07 -5.12 -15.91
N ARG A 48 -17.25 -5.40 -14.62
CA ARG A 48 -18.50 -5.11 -13.88
C ARG A 48 -18.47 -3.71 -13.27
N PHE A 49 -17.34 -3.32 -12.71
CA PHE A 49 -17.14 -2.05 -12.02
C PHE A 49 -15.76 -1.48 -12.35
N PRO A 50 -15.56 -0.92 -13.55
CA PRO A 50 -14.29 -0.30 -13.90
C PRO A 50 -14.08 0.93 -13.02
N LEU A 51 -12.98 0.96 -12.26
CA LEU A 51 -12.56 2.15 -11.50
C LEU A 51 -12.20 3.31 -12.43
N THR A 52 -12.12 4.52 -11.88
CA THR A 52 -11.56 5.66 -12.63
C THR A 52 -10.08 5.47 -12.95
N ASN A 53 -9.62 6.12 -14.01
CA ASN A 53 -8.18 6.17 -14.34
C ASN A 53 -7.33 6.71 -13.18
N LEU A 54 -7.84 7.69 -12.44
CA LEU A 54 -7.18 8.22 -11.25
C LEU A 54 -6.91 7.12 -10.21
N LEU A 55 -7.92 6.30 -9.91
CA LEU A 55 -7.74 5.20 -8.95
C LEU A 55 -6.77 4.14 -9.46
N TYR A 56 -6.80 3.78 -10.74
CA TYR A 56 -5.80 2.86 -11.28
C TYR A 56 -4.38 3.42 -11.16
N VAL A 57 -4.18 4.72 -11.41
CA VAL A 57 -2.88 5.38 -11.20
C VAL A 57 -2.48 5.35 -9.73
N LEU A 58 -3.37 5.72 -8.81
CA LEU A 58 -3.07 5.72 -7.37
C LEU A 58 -2.75 4.32 -6.84
N ILE A 59 -3.51 3.31 -7.24
CA ILE A 59 -3.25 1.92 -6.87
C ILE A 59 -1.90 1.46 -7.43
N ALA A 60 -1.58 1.80 -8.69
CA ALA A 60 -0.29 1.46 -9.26
C ALA A 60 0.86 2.15 -8.54
N LEU A 61 0.74 3.45 -8.22
CA LEU A 61 1.73 4.18 -7.44
C LEU A 61 1.92 3.57 -6.05
N HIS A 62 0.82 3.23 -5.37
CA HIS A 62 0.86 2.56 -4.07
C HIS A 62 1.59 1.22 -4.17
N ALA A 63 1.25 0.40 -5.16
CA ALA A 63 1.90 -0.88 -5.39
C ALA A 63 3.40 -0.73 -5.64
N LEU A 64 3.82 0.31 -6.39
CA LEU A 64 5.25 0.59 -6.60
C LEU A 64 5.97 1.02 -5.32
N VAL A 65 5.31 1.80 -4.45
CA VAL A 65 5.86 2.16 -3.14
C VAL A 65 6.09 0.91 -2.30
N LEU A 66 5.11 0.01 -2.22
CA LEU A 66 5.25 -1.26 -1.50
C LEU A 66 6.33 -2.16 -2.10
N ILE A 67 6.38 -2.31 -3.43
CA ILE A 67 7.41 -3.11 -4.11
C ILE A 67 8.80 -2.57 -3.82
N PHE A 68 8.98 -1.26 -3.88
CA PHE A 68 10.28 -0.62 -3.65
C PHE A 68 10.68 -0.69 -2.18
N GLY A 69 9.72 -0.49 -1.26
CA GLY A 69 9.88 -0.73 0.17
C GLY A 69 10.30 -2.17 0.48
N GLY A 70 9.63 -3.16 -0.07
CA GLY A 70 9.95 -4.58 0.12
C GLY A 70 11.28 -4.99 -0.52
N ALA A 71 11.66 -4.43 -1.67
CA ALA A 71 12.91 -4.77 -2.35
C ALA A 71 14.15 -4.41 -1.52
N TYR A 72 14.14 -3.22 -0.91
CA TYR A 72 15.28 -2.67 -0.16
C TYR A 72 15.14 -2.81 1.36
N THR A 73 13.94 -3.07 1.88
CA THR A 73 13.45 -2.71 3.24
C THR A 73 13.27 -1.21 3.41
N TYR A 74 12.17 -0.78 4.04
CA TYR A 74 11.79 0.64 4.19
C TYR A 74 12.89 1.53 4.75
N ALA A 75 13.70 1.01 5.67
CA ALA A 75 14.83 1.73 6.27
C ALA A 75 15.96 2.08 5.29
N ARG A 76 16.05 1.38 4.15
CA ARG A 76 17.18 1.45 3.21
C ARG A 76 16.81 1.98 1.84
N VAL A 77 15.58 2.46 1.68
CA VAL A 77 15.12 2.94 0.38
C VAL A 77 15.85 4.24 0.01
N PRO A 78 16.51 4.31 -1.17
CA PRO A 78 17.31 5.48 -1.59
C PRO A 78 16.54 6.80 -1.59
N LEU A 79 15.27 6.77 -2.02
CA LEU A 79 14.39 7.96 -2.01
C LEU A 79 14.20 8.52 -0.61
N GLY A 80 14.17 7.64 0.38
CA GLY A 80 14.09 8.00 1.78
C GLY A 80 15.33 8.76 2.26
N TYR A 81 16.53 8.32 1.88
CA TYR A 81 17.76 9.05 2.20
C TYR A 81 17.81 10.43 1.55
N TRP A 82 17.38 10.57 0.28
CA TRP A 82 17.29 11.89 -0.36
C TRP A 82 16.34 12.83 0.38
N LEU A 83 15.19 12.31 0.80
CA LEU A 83 14.21 13.10 1.56
C LEU A 83 14.72 13.44 2.96
N GLN A 84 15.48 12.53 3.57
CA GLN A 84 16.16 12.74 4.83
C GLN A 84 17.14 13.90 4.74
N ASP A 85 17.99 13.91 3.70
CA ASP A 85 18.99 14.96 3.48
C ASP A 85 18.34 16.32 3.17
N TRP A 86 17.28 16.33 2.35
CA TRP A 86 16.58 17.57 1.99
C TRP A 86 15.81 18.20 3.15
N LEU A 87 15.27 17.38 4.04
CA LEU A 87 14.46 17.82 5.18
C LEU A 87 15.23 17.79 6.51
N ALA A 88 16.53 17.50 6.48
CA ALA A 88 17.41 17.34 7.65
C ALA A 88 16.80 16.43 8.74
N LEU A 89 16.22 15.29 8.34
CA LEU A 89 15.57 14.35 9.26
C LEU A 89 16.58 13.38 9.89
N GLU A 90 16.30 12.93 11.12
CA GLU A 90 17.19 12.00 11.84
C GLU A 90 17.17 10.58 11.27
N ARG A 91 16.08 10.18 10.62
CA ARG A 91 15.91 8.83 10.02
C ARG A 91 15.24 8.89 8.65
N ASN A 92 15.43 7.82 7.89
CA ASN A 92 14.78 7.59 6.60
C ASN A 92 13.23 7.65 6.76
N PRO A 93 12.54 8.63 6.15
CA PRO A 93 11.10 8.84 6.30
C PRO A 93 10.27 8.06 5.28
N TYR A 94 10.83 7.09 4.55
CA TYR A 94 10.12 6.37 3.49
C TYR A 94 8.82 5.71 3.97
N ASP A 95 8.82 5.25 5.22
CA ASP A 95 7.64 4.70 5.92
C ASP A 95 6.43 5.65 5.93
N ARG A 96 6.69 6.95 6.11
CA ARG A 96 5.63 7.98 6.06
C ARG A 96 4.97 8.06 4.68
N ILE A 97 5.70 7.75 3.61
CA ILE A 97 5.15 7.71 2.25
C ILE A 97 4.24 6.48 2.10
N GLY A 98 4.67 5.34 2.62
CA GLY A 98 3.85 4.12 2.70
C GLY A 98 2.53 4.41 3.41
N HIS A 99 2.59 4.92 4.65
CA HIS A 99 1.39 5.28 5.42
C HIS A 99 0.50 6.33 4.75
N PHE A 100 1.09 7.33 4.08
CA PHE A 100 0.31 8.30 3.32
C PHE A 100 -0.49 7.63 2.19
N MET A 101 0.17 6.75 1.42
CA MET A 101 -0.49 5.98 0.36
C MET A 101 -1.54 5.01 0.93
N GLN A 102 -1.26 4.43 2.09
CA GLN A 102 -2.15 3.56 2.88
C GLN A 102 -3.39 4.28 3.41
N GLY A 103 -3.31 5.58 3.71
CA GLY A 103 -4.49 6.38 4.03
C GLY A 103 -5.27 6.81 2.78
N VAL A 104 -4.58 7.42 1.81
CA VAL A 104 -5.22 8.06 0.65
C VAL A 104 -5.86 7.05 -0.29
N THR A 105 -5.18 5.94 -0.60
CA THR A 105 -5.64 5.00 -1.63
C THR A 105 -6.93 4.29 -1.20
N PRO A 106 -7.02 3.69 0.02
CA PRO A 106 -8.25 3.06 0.48
C PRO A 106 -9.38 4.06 0.69
N ALA A 107 -9.09 5.27 1.17
CA ALA A 107 -10.12 6.31 1.33
C ALA A 107 -10.77 6.69 0.00
N LEU A 108 -9.97 6.91 -1.04
CA LEU A 108 -10.48 7.26 -2.38
C LEU A 108 -11.15 6.08 -3.08
N LEU A 109 -10.64 4.86 -2.88
CA LEU A 109 -11.28 3.65 -3.36
C LEU A 109 -12.66 3.45 -2.72
N ALA A 110 -12.76 3.60 -1.40
CA ALA A 110 -14.03 3.52 -0.67
C ALA A 110 -15.01 4.59 -1.15
N ARG A 111 -14.53 5.83 -1.36
CA ARG A 111 -15.34 6.94 -1.85
C ARG A 111 -15.97 6.62 -3.21
N GLU A 112 -15.18 6.08 -4.12
CA GLU A 112 -15.66 5.69 -5.45
C GLU A 112 -16.74 4.61 -5.36
N ILE A 113 -16.52 3.58 -4.55
CA ILE A 113 -17.48 2.49 -4.35
C ILE A 113 -18.78 3.01 -3.72
N PHE A 114 -18.70 3.81 -2.66
CA PHE A 114 -19.90 4.33 -1.99
C PHE A 114 -20.72 5.25 -2.88
N ILE A 115 -20.08 6.14 -3.63
CA ILE A 115 -20.78 7.10 -4.48
C ILE A 115 -21.37 6.41 -5.72
N ARG A 116 -20.59 5.62 -6.45
CA ARG A 116 -21.06 4.99 -7.70
C ARG A 116 -21.94 3.77 -7.47
N GLY A 117 -21.79 3.10 -6.33
CA GLY A 117 -22.67 2.01 -5.91
C GLY A 117 -23.97 2.49 -5.27
N GLY A 118 -24.09 3.79 -4.94
CA GLY A 118 -25.29 4.33 -4.28
C GLY A 118 -25.49 3.81 -2.85
N TYR A 119 -24.44 3.32 -2.20
CA TYR A 119 -24.54 2.68 -0.88
C TYR A 119 -24.70 3.68 0.28
N VAL A 120 -24.28 4.93 0.10
CA VAL A 120 -24.26 5.94 1.17
C VAL A 120 -24.84 7.25 0.65
N ALA A 121 -25.80 7.80 1.39
CA ALA A 121 -26.37 9.10 1.10
C ALA A 121 -25.64 10.22 1.87
N GLY A 122 -25.34 11.32 1.18
CA GLY A 122 -24.79 12.54 1.78
C GLY A 122 -23.26 12.60 1.82
N ARG A 123 -22.73 13.79 1.51
CA ARG A 123 -21.28 14.03 1.38
C ARG A 123 -20.51 13.84 2.68
N ARG A 124 -21.07 14.30 3.82
CA ARG A 124 -20.42 14.20 5.14
C ARG A 124 -20.31 12.76 5.61
N MET A 125 -21.39 11.98 5.51
CA MET A 125 -21.38 10.57 5.90
C MET A 125 -20.44 9.75 5.01
N THR A 126 -20.46 10.01 3.69
CA THR A 126 -19.50 9.36 2.77
C THR A 126 -18.06 9.64 3.18
N ALA A 127 -17.70 10.90 3.45
CA ALA A 127 -16.34 11.27 3.86
C ALA A 127 -15.93 10.57 5.17
N PHE A 128 -16.81 10.57 6.17
CA PHE A 128 -16.59 9.87 7.44
C PHE A 128 -16.31 8.38 7.22
N LEU A 129 -17.17 7.68 6.46
CA LEU A 129 -16.99 6.26 6.19
C LEU A 129 -15.72 5.97 5.37
N CYS A 130 -15.32 6.85 4.47
CA CYS A 130 -14.05 6.69 3.73
C CYS A 130 -12.85 6.73 4.68
N VAL A 131 -12.86 7.63 5.66
CA VAL A 131 -11.83 7.70 6.70
C VAL A 131 -11.87 6.44 7.57
N CYS A 132 -13.05 5.96 7.97
CA CYS A 132 -13.18 4.71 8.72
C CYS A 132 -12.58 3.52 7.95
N VAL A 133 -12.89 3.39 6.65
CA VAL A 133 -12.33 2.31 5.82
C VAL A 133 -10.81 2.40 5.76
N ALA A 134 -10.24 3.60 5.54
CA ALA A 134 -8.79 3.78 5.53
C ALA A 134 -8.15 3.40 6.88
N MET A 135 -8.73 3.87 7.99
CA MET A 135 -8.27 3.53 9.35
C MET A 135 -8.34 2.02 9.62
N THR A 136 -9.43 1.35 9.21
CA THR A 136 -9.57 -0.09 9.36
C THR A 136 -8.54 -0.85 8.54
N VAL A 137 -8.30 -0.47 7.29
CA VAL A 137 -7.26 -1.08 6.46
C VAL A 137 -5.88 -0.89 7.08
N SER A 138 -5.57 0.31 7.59
CA SER A 138 -4.32 0.57 8.30
C SER A 138 -4.17 -0.28 9.56
N ALA A 139 -5.19 -0.32 10.41
CA ALA A 139 -5.16 -1.12 11.64
C ALA A 139 -5.02 -2.62 11.35
N CYS A 140 -5.69 -3.15 10.33
CA CYS A 140 -5.54 -4.54 9.93
C CYS A 140 -4.13 -4.88 9.45
N TYR A 141 -3.50 -3.98 8.69
CA TYR A 141 -2.13 -4.17 8.22
C TYR A 141 -1.14 -4.22 9.39
N GLU A 142 -1.21 -3.26 10.31
CA GLU A 142 -0.38 -3.22 11.53
C GLU A 142 -0.55 -4.48 12.39
N LEU A 143 -1.77 -4.99 12.53
CA LEU A 143 -2.03 -6.24 13.25
C LEU A 143 -1.41 -7.46 12.55
N ILE A 144 -1.40 -7.48 11.21
CA ILE A 144 -0.77 -8.54 10.43
C ILE A 144 0.75 -8.49 10.60
N GLU A 145 1.35 -7.30 10.53
CA GLU A 145 2.79 -7.10 10.78
C GLU A 145 3.18 -7.54 12.18
N TRP A 146 2.40 -7.13 13.18
CA TRP A 146 2.61 -7.54 14.57
C TRP A 146 2.56 -9.06 14.73
N TRP A 147 1.57 -9.73 14.13
CA TRP A 147 1.48 -11.19 14.20
C TRP A 147 2.65 -11.86 13.47
N ALA A 148 3.07 -11.32 12.32
CA ALA A 148 4.20 -11.85 11.59
C ALA A 148 5.51 -11.72 12.39
N ALA A 149 5.72 -10.59 13.08
CA ALA A 149 6.87 -10.40 13.97
C ALA A 149 6.89 -11.43 15.11
N LEU A 150 5.74 -11.67 15.75
CA LEU A 150 5.59 -12.71 16.77
C LEU A 150 5.90 -14.11 16.22
N ALA A 151 5.42 -14.43 15.02
CA ALA A 151 5.64 -15.72 14.38
C ALA A 151 7.12 -15.97 14.01
N MET A 152 7.88 -14.90 13.72
CA MET A 152 9.32 -14.98 13.43
C MET A 152 10.21 -14.99 14.68
N GLY A 153 9.62 -14.96 15.89
CA GLY A 153 10.38 -14.97 17.14
C GLY A 153 11.15 -13.68 17.41
N GLN A 154 10.85 -12.59 16.70
CA GLN A 154 11.33 -11.25 17.04
C GLN A 154 10.50 -10.76 18.23
N GLY A 155 11.08 -10.87 19.43
CA GLY A 155 10.38 -10.70 20.69
C GLY A 155 9.64 -9.36 20.80
N ALA A 156 8.49 -9.41 21.47
CA ALA A 156 7.66 -8.26 21.84
C ALA A 156 8.41 -7.16 22.63
N GLU A 157 9.66 -7.40 23.05
CA GLU A 157 10.54 -6.45 23.72
C GLU A 157 11.04 -5.32 22.80
N ALA A 158 11.13 -5.52 21.48
CA ALA A 158 11.55 -4.46 20.54
C ALA A 158 10.54 -3.29 20.45
N PHE A 159 9.32 -3.48 20.95
CA PHE A 159 8.23 -2.50 20.92
C PHE A 159 7.89 -1.88 22.29
N LEU A 160 8.51 -2.34 23.38
CA LEU A 160 8.25 -1.80 24.72
C LEU A 160 9.18 -0.66 25.14
N GLY A 161 10.16 -0.28 24.31
CA GLY A 161 10.99 0.92 24.51
C GLY A 161 11.53 1.05 25.92
N THR A 162 12.61 0.34 26.25
CA THR A 162 13.41 0.67 27.46
C THR A 162 14.10 2.01 27.31
#